data_AF-A0A183ASS8-F1
#
_entry.id   AF-A0A183ASS8-F1
#
_cell.length_a   1.000
_cell.length_b   1.000
_cell.length_c   1.000
_cell.angle_alpha   90.00
_cell.angle_beta   90.00
_cell.angle_gamma   90.00
#
_symmetry.space_group_name_H-M   'P 1'
#
loop_
_entity.id
_entity.type
_entity.pdbx_description
1 polymer ?
#
loop_
_entity_poly.entity_id
_entity_poly.type
_entity_poly.pdbx_seq_one_letter_code
_entity_poly.pdbx_strand_id
1 'polypeptide(L)'
;MVISGIAGSIIAGIALDRSKKYKLINCIIYFLTLVSMAVFTGILQLKSIALIFVISFVLGFTMTGFLPLGFEFAAELTYPENEGLTSGLLNASAQLFGIIFTSATSQLKSSFGALAGNLLMTLLIFVGFIMMVAIKEDLRRQQMHKVVSEQAEEQVNEDVNLTRL
;
A
#
# COMPACT_ATOMS: atom_id res chain seq x y z
N MET A 1 -12.35 9.86 9.65
CA MET A 1 -11.16 9.41 8.90
C MET A 1 -10.10 8.81 9.80
N VAL A 2 -9.61 9.48 10.86
CA VAL A 2 -8.54 8.91 11.71
C VAL A 2 -8.92 7.57 12.35
N ILE A 3 -10.07 7.49 13.03
CA ILE A 3 -10.51 6.26 13.70
C ILE A 3 -10.71 5.12 12.69
N SER A 4 -11.35 5.41 11.55
CA SER A 4 -11.56 4.40 10.50
C SER A 4 -10.25 3.95 9.87
N GLY A 5 -9.30 4.87 9.72
CA GLY A 5 -7.96 4.58 9.23
C GLY A 5 -7.16 3.68 10.17
N ILE A 6 -7.21 3.93 11.48
CA ILE A 6 -6.57 3.06 12.48
C ILE A 6 -7.15 1.64 12.39
N ALA A 7 -8.48 1.51 12.34
CA ALA A 7 -9.13 0.21 12.16
C ALA A 7 -8.71 -0.48 10.86
N GLY A 8 -8.60 0.30 9.77
CA GLY A 8 -8.12 -0.17 8.47
C GLY A 8 -6.70 -0.70 8.51
N SER A 9 -5.77 0.00 9.16
CA SER A 9 -4.39 -0.43 9.33
C SER A 9 -4.26 -1.75 10.08
N ILE A 10 -5.05 -1.94 11.15
CA ILE A 10 -5.03 -3.19 11.93
C ILE A 10 -5.54 -4.36 11.08
N ILE A 11 -6.70 -4.19 10.44
CA ILE A 11 -7.31 -5.26 9.64
C ILE A 11 -6.43 -5.60 8.42
N ALA A 12 -5.87 -4.59 7.77
CA ALA A 12 -4.95 -4.76 6.65
C ALA A 12 -3.71 -5.56 7.09
N GLY A 13 -3.07 -5.18 8.20
CA GLY A 13 -1.92 -5.90 8.75
C GLY A 13 -2.24 -7.37 9.03
N ILE A 14 -3.35 -7.65 9.71
CA ILE A 14 -3.78 -9.04 9.97
C ILE A 14 -4.02 -9.81 8.67
N ALA A 15 -4.64 -9.19 7.66
CA ALA A 15 -4.88 -9.84 6.37
C ALA A 15 -3.56 -10.16 5.63
N LEU A 16 -2.56 -9.28 5.75
CA LEU A 16 -1.24 -9.49 5.20
C LEU A 16 -0.47 -10.61 5.90
N ASP A 17 -0.44 -10.58 7.23
CA ASP A 17 0.19 -11.62 8.06
C ASP A 17 -0.33 -13.02 7.73
N ARG A 18 -1.65 -13.12 7.48
CA ARG A 18 -2.32 -14.40 7.18
C ARG A 18 -2.07 -14.90 5.76
N SER A 19 -2.03 -14.01 4.77
CA SER A 19 -1.92 -14.42 3.37
C SER A 19 -0.47 -14.52 2.88
N LYS A 20 0.44 -13.74 3.46
CA LYS A 20 1.83 -13.52 3.00
C LYS A 20 1.96 -13.17 1.51
N LYS A 21 0.87 -12.70 0.87
CA LYS A 21 0.79 -12.30 -0.54
C LYS A 21 0.82 -10.77 -0.64
N TYR A 22 2.01 -10.22 -0.44
CA TYR A 22 2.24 -8.78 -0.30
C TYR A 22 1.76 -7.94 -1.47
N LYS A 23 2.11 -8.30 -2.71
CA LYS A 23 1.69 -7.51 -3.89
C LYS A 23 0.19 -7.58 -4.09
N LEU A 24 -0.40 -8.77 -3.97
CA LEU A 24 -1.83 -8.99 -4.22
C LEU A 24 -2.69 -8.18 -3.25
N ILE A 25 -2.41 -8.27 -1.95
CA ILE A 25 -3.19 -7.54 -0.93
C ILE A 25 -3.03 -6.03 -1.11
N ASN A 26 -1.81 -5.56 -1.35
CA ASN A 26 -1.59 -4.15 -1.64
C ASN A 26 -2.37 -3.68 -2.87
N CYS A 27 -2.35 -4.44 -3.97
CA CYS A 27 -3.09 -4.09 -5.18
C CYS A 27 -4.60 -4.02 -4.92
N ILE A 28 -5.17 -4.97 -4.16
CA ILE A 28 -6.60 -4.99 -3.83
C ILE A 28 -6.98 -3.74 -3.01
N ILE A 29 -6.22 -3.42 -1.97
CA ILE A 29 -6.52 -2.28 -1.10
C ILE A 29 -6.28 -0.95 -1.81
N TYR A 30 -5.27 -0.87 -2.68
CA TYR A 30 -5.03 0.30 -3.53
C TYR A 30 -6.21 0.49 -4.50
N PHE A 31 -6.66 -0.57 -5.17
CA PHE A 31 -7.82 -0.52 -6.05
C PHE A 31 -9.08 -0.07 -5.30
N LEU A 32 -9.31 -0.60 -4.09
CA LEU A 32 -10.44 -0.19 -3.26
C LEU A 32 -10.36 1.29 -2.85
N THR A 33 -9.15 1.81 -2.61
CA THR A 33 -8.91 3.24 -2.35
C THR A 33 -9.23 4.09 -3.58
N LEU A 34 -8.81 3.66 -4.77
CA LEU A 34 -9.13 4.32 -6.04
C LEU A 34 -10.65 4.40 -6.26
N VAL A 35 -11.37 3.29 -6.09
CA VAL A 35 -12.84 3.26 -6.22
C VAL A 35 -13.48 4.18 -5.17
N SER A 36 -13.04 4.10 -3.91
CA SER A 36 -13.57 4.94 -2.84
C SER A 36 -13.35 6.43 -3.11
N MET A 37 -12.21 6.80 -3.68
CA MET A 37 -11.90 8.19 -4.06
C MET A 37 -12.75 8.67 -5.25
N ALA A 38 -12.97 7.81 -6.26
CA ALA A 38 -13.84 8.14 -7.38
C ALA A 38 -15.29 8.36 -6.91
N VAL A 39 -15.79 7.49 -6.03
CA VAL A 39 -17.12 7.63 -5.42
C VAL A 39 -17.19 8.87 -4.54
N PHE A 40 -16.15 9.17 -3.75
CA PHE A 40 -16.06 10.41 -2.96
C PHE A 40 -16.17 11.66 -3.83
N THR A 41 -15.49 11.66 -4.98
CA THR A 41 -15.54 12.75 -5.96
C THR A 41 -16.95 12.92 -6.55
N GLY A 42 -17.66 11.83 -6.82
CA GLY A 42 -19.06 11.88 -7.28
C GLY A 42 -20.02 12.37 -6.20
N ILE A 43 -19.88 11.89 -4.96
CA ILE A 43 -20.75 12.27 -3.83
C ILE A 43 -20.60 13.76 -3.48
N LEU A 44 -19.42 14.34 -3.68
CA LEU A 44 -19.19 15.78 -3.50
C LEU A 44 -20.16 16.65 -4.30
N GLN A 45 -20.63 16.19 -5.47
CA GLN A 45 -21.63 16.91 -6.26
C GLN A 45 -23.04 16.86 -5.65
N LEU A 46 -23.37 15.81 -4.92
CA LEU A 46 -24.70 15.61 -4.31
C LEU A 46 -24.93 16.49 -3.08
N LYS A 47 -23.89 17.17 -2.57
CA LYS A 47 -23.91 18.08 -1.40
C LYS A 47 -24.59 17.52 -0.14
N SER A 48 -24.75 16.20 -0.06
CA SER A 48 -25.31 15.51 1.11
C SER A 48 -24.22 15.22 2.12
N ILE A 49 -24.25 15.94 3.25
CA ILE A 49 -23.27 15.84 4.32
C ILE A 49 -23.19 14.40 4.87
N ALA A 50 -24.34 13.74 5.05
CA ALA A 50 -24.39 12.38 5.58
C ALA A 50 -23.65 11.38 4.67
N LEU A 51 -23.86 11.46 3.35
CA LEU A 51 -23.17 10.59 2.39
C LEU A 51 -21.66 10.87 2.38
N ILE A 52 -21.25 12.15 2.46
CA ILE A 52 -19.85 12.54 2.54
C ILE A 52 -19.17 11.91 3.77
N PHE A 53 -19.84 11.86 4.93
CA PHE A 53 -19.28 11.21 6.12
C PHE A 53 -19.09 9.71 5.94
N VAL A 54 -20.08 9.02 5.38
CA VAL A 54 -20.01 7.58 5.13
C VAL A 54 -18.88 7.25 4.17
N ILE A 55 -18.78 7.94 3.03
CA ILE A 55 -17.72 7.65 2.07
C ILE A 55 -16.35 8.07 2.60
N SER A 56 -16.26 9.12 3.42
CA SER A 56 -15.02 9.52 4.11
C SER A 56 -14.55 8.47 5.10
N PHE A 57 -15.48 7.76 5.75
CA PHE A 57 -15.15 6.66 6.65
C PHE A 57 -14.48 5.53 5.87
N VAL A 58 -15.10 5.10 4.75
CA VAL A 58 -14.58 4.04 3.87
C VAL A 58 -13.24 4.45 3.27
N LEU A 59 -13.13 5.66 2.71
CA LEU A 59 -11.89 6.17 2.15
C LEU A 59 -10.77 6.22 3.19
N GLY A 60 -11.07 6.68 4.42
CA GLY A 60 -10.10 6.68 5.52
C GLY A 60 -9.63 5.28 5.89
N PHE A 61 -10.55 4.31 5.94
CA PHE A 61 -10.24 2.91 6.22
C PHE A 61 -9.26 2.33 5.19
N THR A 62 -9.53 2.52 3.89
CA THR A 62 -8.73 1.91 2.83
C THR A 62 -7.41 2.64 2.62
N MET A 63 -7.43 3.98 2.64
CA MET A 63 -6.25 4.81 2.40
C MET A 63 -5.23 4.64 3.52
N THR A 64 -5.63 4.71 4.79
CA THR A 64 -4.70 4.50 5.92
C THR A 64 -4.36 3.02 6.10
N GLY A 65 -5.28 2.11 5.75
CA GLY A 65 -5.01 0.67 5.72
C GLY A 65 -3.91 0.28 4.72
N PHE A 66 -3.76 1.03 3.63
CA PHE A 66 -2.69 0.81 2.66
C PHE A 66 -1.29 1.14 3.18
N LEU A 67 -1.15 2.16 4.06
CA LEU A 67 0.18 2.59 4.54
C LEU A 67 1.03 1.47 5.15
N PRO A 68 0.57 0.73 6.19
CA PRO A 68 1.40 -0.30 6.81
C PRO A 68 1.80 -1.40 5.81
N LEU A 69 0.90 -1.75 4.89
CA LEU A 69 1.15 -2.75 3.85
C LEU A 69 2.19 -2.30 2.83
N GLY A 70 2.19 -1.01 2.48
CA GLY A 70 3.17 -0.41 1.59
C GLY A 70 4.56 -0.41 2.20
N PHE A 71 4.69 -0.09 3.50
CA PHE A 71 5.97 -0.18 4.21
C PHE A 71 6.49 -1.60 4.28
N GLU A 72 5.64 -2.57 4.62
CA GLU A 72 6.03 -3.97 4.72
C GLU A 72 6.43 -4.54 3.36
N PHE A 73 5.69 -4.20 2.30
CA PHE A 73 6.05 -4.61 0.93
C PHE A 73 7.34 -3.95 0.45
N ALA A 74 7.57 -2.68 0.76
CA ALA A 74 8.82 -2.02 0.43
C ALA A 74 10.01 -2.68 1.14
N ALA A 75 9.88 -2.97 2.45
CA ALA A 75 10.90 -3.68 3.22
C ALA A 75 11.24 -5.03 2.59
N GLU A 76 10.21 -5.80 2.24
CA GLU A 76 10.32 -7.12 1.60
C GLU A 76 11.05 -7.06 0.24
N LEU A 77 10.75 -6.04 -0.58
CA LEU A 77 11.43 -5.81 -1.87
C LEU A 77 12.89 -5.36 -1.71
N THR A 78 13.19 -4.61 -0.65
CA THR A 78 14.54 -4.04 -0.43
C THR A 78 15.48 -4.97 0.34
N TYR A 79 15.02 -6.14 0.80
CA TYR A 79 15.86 -7.07 1.54
C TYR A 79 17.18 -7.38 0.81
N PRO A 80 18.34 -7.48 1.50
CA PRO A 80 18.57 -7.46 2.96
C PRO A 80 18.84 -6.07 3.57
N GLU A 81 18.33 -5.00 2.97
CA GLU A 81 18.49 -3.65 3.53
C GLU A 81 17.71 -3.44 4.84
N ASN A 82 18.17 -2.51 5.66
CA ASN A 82 17.54 -2.18 6.94
C ASN A 82 16.15 -1.56 6.74
N GLU A 83 15.12 -2.15 7.38
CA GLU A 83 13.72 -1.71 7.28
C GLU A 83 13.51 -0.24 7.66
N GLY A 84 14.32 0.30 8.59
CA GLY A 84 14.32 1.70 9.00
C GLY A 84 14.82 2.65 7.91
N LEU A 85 15.80 2.23 7.11
CA LEU A 85 16.28 3.01 5.96
C LEU A 85 15.21 3.04 4.86
N THR A 86 14.63 1.88 4.53
CA THR A 86 13.54 1.77 3.56
C THR A 86 12.34 2.63 3.96
N SER A 87 11.90 2.52 5.22
CA SER A 87 10.78 3.31 5.75
C SER A 87 11.10 4.81 5.80
N GLY A 88 12.33 5.17 6.12
CA GLY A 88 12.81 6.55 6.11
C GLY A 88 12.77 7.17 4.70
N LEU A 89 13.31 6.47 3.71
CA LEU A 89 13.31 6.90 2.30
C LEU A 89 11.88 7.00 1.74
N LEU A 90 11.01 6.04 2.06
CA LEU A 90 9.62 6.05 1.61
C LEU A 90 8.84 7.21 2.22
N ASN A 91 9.03 7.50 3.52
CA ASN A 91 8.41 8.65 4.18
C ASN A 91 8.95 9.99 3.67
N ALA A 92 10.26 10.11 3.47
CA ALA A 92 10.86 11.32 2.88
C ALA A 92 10.26 11.60 1.49
N SER A 93 10.15 10.56 0.66
CA SER A 93 9.50 10.65 -0.66
C SER A 93 8.03 11.06 -0.53
N ALA A 94 7.27 10.42 0.36
CA ALA A 94 5.87 10.72 0.60
C ALA A 94 5.65 12.17 1.04
N GLN A 95 6.50 12.71 1.90
CA GLN A 95 6.41 14.12 2.33
C GLN A 95 6.74 15.08 1.19
N LEU A 96 7.81 14.82 0.42
CA LEU A 96 8.17 15.66 -0.72
C LEU A 96 7.04 15.75 -1.75
N PHE A 97 6.53 14.60 -2.20
CA PHE A 97 5.40 14.55 -3.12
C PHE A 97 4.12 15.10 -2.47
N GLY A 98 3.92 14.86 -1.18
CA GLY A 98 2.79 15.39 -0.42
C GLY A 98 2.73 16.93 -0.46
N ILE A 99 3.85 17.61 -0.28
CA ILE A 99 3.93 19.08 -0.39
C ILE A 99 3.59 19.53 -1.81
N ILE A 100 4.18 18.90 -2.83
CA ILE A 100 3.96 19.24 -4.25
C ILE A 100 2.48 19.07 -4.63
N PHE A 101 1.90 17.91 -4.34
CA PHE A 101 0.52 17.58 -4.71
C PHE A 101 -0.50 18.37 -3.90
N THR A 102 -0.24 18.62 -2.61
CA THR A 102 -1.12 19.47 -1.79
C THR A 102 -1.12 20.90 -2.30
N SER A 103 0.04 21.46 -2.65
CA SER A 103 0.12 22.79 -3.25
C SER A 103 -0.62 22.87 -4.58
N ALA A 104 -0.39 21.91 -5.48
CA ALA A 104 -1.07 21.85 -6.78
C ALA A 104 -2.60 21.75 -6.65
N THR A 105 -3.08 20.86 -5.77
CA THR A 105 -4.52 20.71 -5.54
C THR A 105 -5.12 21.90 -4.80
N SER A 106 -4.38 22.58 -3.94
CA SER A 106 -4.83 23.82 -3.29
C SER A 106 -5.08 24.93 -4.31
N GLN A 107 -4.13 25.16 -5.22
CA GLN A 107 -4.27 26.15 -6.29
C GLN A 107 -5.46 25.80 -7.21
N LEU A 108 -5.56 24.53 -7.60
CA LEU A 108 -6.65 24.07 -8.47
C LEU A 108 -8.03 24.22 -7.81
N LYS A 109 -8.14 23.95 -6.50
CA LYS A 109 -9.37 24.18 -5.73
C LYS A 109 -9.76 25.65 -5.67
N SER A 110 -8.77 26.54 -5.51
CA SER A 110 -9.01 27.99 -5.45
C SER A 110 -9.55 28.54 -6.78
N SER A 111 -8.97 28.09 -7.91
CA SER A 111 -9.32 28.60 -9.23
C SER A 111 -10.55 27.92 -9.86
N PHE A 112 -10.72 26.61 -9.68
CA PHE A 112 -11.73 25.80 -10.39
C PHE A 112 -12.69 25.03 -9.44
N GLY A 113 -12.58 25.25 -8.14
CA GLY A 113 -13.44 24.64 -7.14
C GLY A 113 -13.01 23.23 -6.68
N ALA A 114 -13.72 22.72 -5.68
CA ALA A 114 -13.37 21.47 -5.00
C ALA A 114 -13.34 20.25 -5.93
N LEU A 115 -14.18 20.23 -6.96
CA LEU A 115 -14.27 19.10 -7.88
C LEU A 115 -12.99 18.91 -8.69
N ALA A 116 -12.43 19.99 -9.25
CA ALA A 116 -11.19 19.93 -10.02
C ALA A 116 -10.03 19.39 -9.17
N GLY A 117 -9.92 19.85 -7.92
CA GLY A 117 -8.92 19.33 -6.97
C GLY A 117 -9.08 17.83 -6.67
N ASN A 118 -10.31 17.34 -6.53
CA ASN A 118 -10.56 15.91 -6.27
C ASN A 118 -10.35 15.04 -7.52
N LEU A 119 -10.64 15.56 -8.72
CA LEU A 119 -10.29 14.88 -9.97
C LEU A 119 -8.77 14.72 -10.11
N LEU A 120 -7.99 15.76 -9.81
CA LEU A 120 -6.52 15.65 -9.83
C LEU A 120 -6.03 14.58 -8.85
N MET A 121 -6.55 14.55 -7.61
CA MET A 121 -6.21 13.50 -6.65
C MET A 121 -6.60 12.10 -7.14
N THR A 122 -7.78 11.95 -7.75
CA THR A 122 -8.24 10.67 -8.33
C THR A 122 -7.31 10.22 -9.45
N LEU A 123 -6.88 11.13 -10.32
CA LEU A 123 -5.91 10.85 -11.38
C LEU A 123 -4.53 10.46 -10.82
N LEU A 124 -4.05 11.14 -9.79
CA LEU A 124 -2.77 10.79 -9.14
C LEU A 124 -2.81 9.39 -8.51
N ILE A 125 -3.90 9.05 -7.82
CA ILE A 125 -4.11 7.70 -7.26
C ILE A 125 -4.22 6.68 -8.41
N PHE A 126 -4.87 7.00 -9.51
CA PHE A 126 -4.93 6.10 -10.67
C PHE A 126 -3.55 5.83 -11.27
N VAL A 127 -2.74 6.88 -11.49
CA VAL A 127 -1.36 6.74 -11.95
C VAL A 127 -0.53 5.90 -10.97
N GLY A 128 -0.66 6.17 -9.66
CA GLY A 128 0.00 5.40 -8.62
C GLY A 128 -0.42 3.93 -8.59
N PHE A 129 -1.69 3.63 -8.89
CA PHE A 129 -2.17 2.25 -9.02
C PHE A 129 -1.53 1.53 -10.22
N ILE A 130 -1.42 2.20 -11.38
CA ILE A 130 -0.73 1.62 -12.55
C ILE A 130 0.74 1.34 -12.22
N MET A 131 1.42 2.28 -11.55
CA MET A 131 2.79 2.07 -11.07
C MET A 131 2.87 0.88 -10.11
N MET A 132 1.93 0.76 -9.17
CA MET A 132 1.89 -0.33 -8.19
C MET A 132 1.76 -1.70 -8.86
N VAL A 133 0.90 -1.82 -9.87
CA VAL A 133 0.72 -3.06 -10.64
C VAL A 133 1.99 -3.41 -11.44
N ALA A 134 2.67 -2.39 -11.97
CA ALA A 134 3.89 -2.53 -12.76
C ALA A 134 5.13 -2.95 -11.93
N ILE A 135 5.12 -2.75 -10.60
CA ILE A 135 6.20 -3.23 -9.72
C ILE A 135 6.28 -4.76 -9.81
N LYS A 136 7.47 -5.29 -10.10
CA LYS A 136 7.72 -6.74 -10.10
C LYS A 136 7.63 -7.29 -8.68
N GLU A 137 6.97 -8.44 -8.55
CA GLU A 137 6.85 -9.16 -7.27
C GLU A 137 8.12 -9.98 -7.03
N ASP A 138 9.24 -9.32 -6.78
CA ASP A 138 10.48 -9.98 -6.37
C ASP A 138 10.57 -9.94 -4.84
N LEU A 139 9.81 -10.81 -4.17
CA LEU A 139 9.79 -10.95 -2.71
C LEU A 139 11.10 -11.58 -2.23
N ARG A 140 12.15 -10.74 -2.13
CA ARG A 140 13.53 -11.17 -1.91
C ARG A 140 13.71 -11.95 -0.62
N ARG A 141 13.06 -11.54 0.47
CA ARG A 141 13.17 -12.24 1.76
C ARG A 141 12.46 -13.60 1.71
N GLN A 142 11.28 -13.72 1.09
CA GLN A 142 10.67 -15.04 0.83
C GLN A 142 11.52 -15.94 -0.06
N GLN A 143 12.14 -15.39 -1.12
CA GLN A 143 13.03 -16.15 -2.00
C GLN A 143 14.25 -16.69 -1.23
N MET A 144 14.89 -15.86 -0.40
CA MET A 144 16.02 -16.28 0.42
C MET A 144 15.65 -17.37 1.42
N HIS A 145 14.49 -17.27 2.09
CA HIS A 145 14.05 -18.31 3.02
C HIS A 145 13.83 -19.67 2.34
N LYS A 146 13.31 -19.70 1.10
CA LYS A 146 13.15 -20.93 0.33
C LYS A 146 14.49 -21.57 -0.03
N VAL A 147 15.44 -20.76 -0.50
CA VAL A 147 16.79 -21.25 -0.87
C VAL A 147 17.49 -21.86 0.36
N VAL A 148 17.43 -21.19 1.51
CA VAL A 148 18.05 -21.68 2.75
C VAL A 148 17.37 -22.97 3.25
N SER A 149 16.04 -23.09 3.16
CA SER A 149 15.35 -24.32 3.55
C SER A 149 15.66 -25.49 2.62
N GLU A 150 15.72 -25.27 1.30
CA GLU A 150 16.07 -26.30 0.32
C GLU A 150 17.51 -26.80 0.55
N GLN A 151 18.46 -25.90 0.81
CA GLN A 151 19.84 -26.27 1.13
C GLN A 151 19.96 -27.07 2.44
N ALA A 152 19.17 -26.72 3.46
CA ALA A 152 19.16 -27.47 4.72
C ALA A 152 18.58 -28.88 4.54
N GLU A 153 17.53 -29.05 3.74
CA GLU A 153 16.97 -30.36 3.41
C GLU A 153 17.93 -31.22 2.59
N GLU A 154 18.66 -30.62 1.63
CA GLU A 154 19.71 -31.31 0.87
C GLU A 154 20.85 -31.77 1.77
N GLN A 155 21.36 -30.92 2.67
CA GLN A 155 22.41 -31.29 3.63
C GLN A 155 21.98 -32.43 4.55
N VAL A 156 20.76 -32.37 5.11
CA VAL A 156 20.23 -33.45 5.96
C VAL A 156 20.10 -34.76 5.20
N ASN A 157 19.65 -34.73 3.94
CA ASN A 157 19.58 -35.93 3.11
C ASN A 157 20.96 -36.50 2.77
N GLU A 158 21.96 -35.65 2.55
CA GLU A 158 23.35 -36.06 2.32
C GLU A 158 23.94 -36.73 3.57
N ASP A 159 23.78 -36.13 4.75
CA ASP A 159 24.22 -36.68 6.03
C ASP A 159 23.54 -38.02 6.37
N VAL A 160 22.23 -38.14 6.12
CA VAL A 160 21.48 -39.39 6.34
C VAL A 160 21.98 -40.50 5.41
N ASN A 161 22.31 -40.18 4.16
CA ASN A 161 22.86 -41.17 3.22
C ASN A 161 24.28 -41.61 3.61
N LEU A 162 25.12 -40.69 4.09
CA LEU A 162 26.45 -41.00 4.59
C LEU A 162 26.43 -41.90 5.85
N THR A 163 25.41 -41.77 6.70
CA THR A 163 25.27 -42.56 7.94
C THR A 163 24.72 -43.98 7.70
N ARG A 164 24.20 -44.27 6.49
CA ARG A 164 23.63 -45.58 6.11
C ARG A 164 24.60 -46.54 5.42
N LEU A 165 25.84 -46.09 5.18
CA LEU A 165 26.95 -46.88 4.63
C LEU A 165 27.83 -47.45 5.74
#